data_AF-A0AA35SS96-F1
#
_entry.id   AF-A0AA35SS96-F1
#
_cell.length_a   1.000
_cell.length_b   1.000
_cell.length_c   1.000
_cell.angle_alpha   90.00
_cell.angle_beta   90.00
_cell.angle_gamma   90.00
#
_symmetry.space_group_name_H-M   'P 1'
#
loop_
_entity.id
_entity.type
_entity.pdbx_description
1 polymer ?
#
loop_
_entity_poly.entity_id
_entity_poly.type
_entity_poly.pdbx_seq_one_letter_code
_entity_poly.pdbx_strand_id
1 'polypeptide(L)'
;MRYTLAGVVGRVKQNIAGPVETRDSEGDRVEILREASGRIHQDFMARQEEKSTILDPWHQQVNLGIACRNSQCWVVQQFESNHIRFSTLPFVSEGTLRLAGEFQQGLELDGIALWYHPYPRPLGLGQLDATYHYGNGQRPITFLRPSPEPGQYYPSQLVSYAWRNGIDPYTLEPALGRSAAPPLRVEIAQSAAVPWTTASLWRDSGASFEVAADLSEVVGRLGSGVYTVQVWGKKDGEKAPVANHSIFPAIAQRTLALGATIGSGRVKPNPDIIPDETRPNFIAKPISYR
;
A
#
# COMPACT_ATOMS: atom_id res chain seq x y z
N MET A 1 4.95 -2.86 -1.75
CA MET A 1 5.79 -1.84 -1.08
C MET A 1 4.97 -0.99 -0.13
N ARG A 2 5.60 -0.56 0.96
CA ARG A 2 5.06 0.23 2.07
C ARG A 2 5.06 1.75 1.79
N TYR A 3 4.96 2.20 0.53
CA TYR A 3 5.12 3.63 0.21
C TYR A 3 4.06 4.53 0.85
N THR A 4 2.84 4.02 1.04
CA THR A 4 1.82 4.72 1.82
C THR A 4 2.21 4.91 3.29
N LEU A 5 3.07 4.03 3.85
CA LEU A 5 3.62 4.24 5.21
C LEU A 5 4.62 5.39 5.26
N ALA A 6 5.23 5.76 4.14
CA ALA A 6 6.11 6.93 4.02
C ALA A 6 5.31 8.22 3.73
N GLY A 7 3.97 8.18 3.83
CA GLY A 7 3.10 9.34 3.61
C GLY A 7 2.79 9.62 2.14
N VAL A 8 3.20 8.73 1.21
CA VAL A 8 2.87 8.88 -0.21
C VAL A 8 1.37 8.68 -0.42
N VAL A 9 0.83 9.43 -1.38
CA VAL A 9 -0.59 9.47 -1.72
C VAL A 9 -0.72 9.14 -3.20
N GLY A 10 -1.72 8.33 -3.55
CA GLY A 10 -1.96 7.90 -4.92
C GLY A 10 -2.02 6.40 -5.06
N ARG A 11 -2.34 5.91 -6.25
CA ARG A 11 -2.26 4.49 -6.58
C ARG A 11 -0.82 4.17 -6.97
N VAL A 12 -0.26 3.11 -6.39
CA VAL A 12 1.08 2.63 -6.72
C VAL A 12 0.99 1.18 -7.16
N LYS A 13 1.61 0.86 -8.29
CA LYS A 13 1.86 -0.51 -8.74
C LYS A 13 3.35 -0.71 -9.01
N GLN A 14 3.81 -1.95 -9.01
CA GLN A 14 5.22 -2.26 -9.21
C GLN A 14 5.41 -3.54 -10.00
N ASN A 15 6.38 -3.52 -10.90
CA ASN A 15 7.00 -4.72 -11.45
C ASN A 15 8.44 -4.81 -10.94
N ILE A 16 8.89 -6.03 -10.62
CA ILE A 16 10.29 -6.33 -10.27
C ILE A 16 10.68 -7.59 -10.99
N ALA A 17 11.81 -7.56 -11.70
CA ALA A 17 12.42 -8.76 -12.26
C ALA A 17 13.94 -8.72 -12.12
N GLY A 18 14.53 -9.92 -12.24
CA GLY A 18 15.94 -10.19 -12.03
C GLY A 18 16.17 -11.31 -11.00
N PRO A 19 17.43 -11.72 -10.80
CA PRO A 19 18.59 -11.25 -11.54
C PRO A 19 18.55 -11.70 -12.99
N VAL A 20 18.97 -10.83 -13.91
CA VAL A 20 19.34 -11.22 -15.27
C VAL A 20 20.85 -11.15 -15.38
N GLU A 21 21.45 -12.26 -15.82
CA GLU A 21 22.89 -12.35 -16.07
C GLU A 21 23.21 -11.71 -17.42
N THR A 22 24.12 -10.73 -17.41
CA THR A 22 24.62 -10.05 -18.62
C THR A 22 25.89 -10.73 -19.12
N ARG A 23 26.10 -10.71 -20.44
CA ARG A 23 27.16 -11.51 -21.08
C ARG A 23 28.58 -11.04 -20.77
N ASP A 24 28.73 -9.78 -20.35
CA ASP A 24 30.01 -9.20 -19.99
C ASP A 24 30.05 -8.82 -18.51
N SER A 25 31.03 -9.38 -17.78
CA SER A 25 31.37 -8.96 -16.42
C SER A 25 32.43 -7.84 -16.39
N GLU A 26 33.10 -7.58 -17.52
CA GLU A 26 34.11 -6.53 -17.71
C GLU A 26 33.71 -5.44 -18.73
N GLY A 27 32.50 -5.54 -19.32
CA GLY A 27 32.02 -4.67 -20.38
C GLY A 27 31.59 -3.27 -19.93
N ASP A 28 31.35 -2.40 -20.90
CA ASP A 28 30.78 -1.06 -20.67
C ASP A 28 29.48 -1.17 -19.87
N ARG A 29 29.44 -0.52 -18.70
CA ARG A 29 28.29 -0.48 -17.82
C ARG A 29 27.01 -0.04 -18.54
N VAL A 30 27.13 0.81 -19.57
CA VAL A 30 25.98 1.23 -20.38
C VAL A 30 25.39 0.06 -21.16
N GLU A 31 26.22 -0.82 -21.71
CA GLU A 31 25.76 -2.00 -22.45
C GLU A 31 25.14 -3.04 -21.53
N ILE A 32 25.75 -3.28 -20.36
CA ILE A 32 25.18 -4.14 -19.30
C ILE A 32 23.78 -3.67 -18.90
N LEU A 33 23.62 -2.37 -18.66
CA LEU A 33 22.32 -1.78 -18.29
C LEU A 33 21.31 -1.87 -19.44
N ARG A 34 21.74 -1.67 -20.68
CA ARG A 34 20.89 -1.77 -21.88
C ARG A 34 20.40 -3.20 -22.10
N GLU A 35 21.31 -4.18 -22.05
CA GLU A 35 20.97 -5.60 -22.18
C GLU A 35 20.00 -6.05 -21.08
N ALA A 36 20.34 -5.74 -19.82
CA ALA A 36 19.49 -6.09 -18.68
C ALA A 36 18.10 -5.48 -18.79
N SER A 37 18.01 -4.19 -19.13
CA SER A 37 16.72 -3.49 -19.28
C SER A 37 15.88 -4.08 -20.42
N GLY A 38 16.50 -4.38 -21.57
CA GLY A 38 15.81 -4.96 -22.72
C GLY A 38 15.23 -6.34 -22.43
N ARG A 39 16.04 -7.22 -21.82
CA ARG A 39 15.60 -8.57 -21.45
C ARG A 39 14.52 -8.56 -20.37
N ILE A 40 14.71 -7.76 -19.33
CA ILE A 40 13.73 -7.65 -18.25
C ILE A 40 12.41 -7.05 -18.75
N HIS A 41 12.46 -6.08 -19.67
CA HIS A 41 11.25 -5.56 -20.29
C HIS A 41 10.48 -6.65 -21.06
N GLN A 42 11.18 -7.49 -21.83
CA GLN A 42 10.56 -8.64 -22.50
C GLN A 42 9.93 -9.61 -21.49
N ASP A 43 10.62 -9.91 -20.39
CA ASP A 43 10.10 -10.76 -19.32
C ASP A 43 8.82 -10.18 -18.69
N PHE A 44 8.76 -8.87 -18.46
CA PHE A 44 7.56 -8.20 -17.98
C PHE A 44 6.40 -8.31 -18.97
N MET A 45 6.67 -8.13 -20.27
CA MET A 45 5.64 -8.21 -21.30
C MET A 45 5.16 -9.64 -21.58
N ALA A 46 6.00 -10.64 -21.27
CA ALA A 46 5.65 -12.06 -21.41
C ALA A 46 4.72 -12.56 -20.29
N ARG A 47 4.70 -11.89 -19.13
CA ARG A 47 3.88 -12.28 -17.98
C ARG A 47 2.62 -11.42 -17.89
N GLN A 48 1.47 -12.07 -17.75
CA GLN A 48 0.19 -11.38 -17.83
C GLN A 48 -0.02 -10.33 -16.73
N GLU A 49 0.44 -10.59 -15.50
CA GLU A 49 0.31 -9.66 -14.37
C GLU A 49 1.17 -8.40 -14.59
N GLU A 50 2.46 -8.58 -14.89
CA GLU A 50 3.39 -7.48 -15.15
C GLU A 50 2.99 -6.68 -16.39
N LYS A 51 2.56 -7.35 -17.47
CA LYS A 51 1.98 -6.72 -18.66
C LYS A 51 0.74 -5.90 -18.31
N SER A 52 -0.19 -6.44 -17.52
CA SER A 52 -1.40 -5.71 -17.14
C SER A 52 -1.11 -4.47 -16.29
N THR A 53 -0.01 -4.50 -15.52
CA THR A 53 0.48 -3.34 -14.78
C THR A 53 1.07 -2.29 -15.72
N ILE A 54 1.88 -2.69 -16.71
CA ILE A 54 2.45 -1.74 -17.69
C ILE A 54 1.37 -1.04 -18.52
N LEU A 55 0.32 -1.78 -18.91
CA LEU A 55 -0.74 -1.30 -19.79
C LEU A 55 -1.91 -0.65 -19.04
N ASP A 56 -1.82 -0.49 -17.72
CA ASP A 56 -2.91 0.06 -16.93
C ASP A 56 -3.07 1.57 -17.24
N PRO A 57 -4.21 2.00 -17.83
CA PRO A 57 -4.38 3.37 -18.34
C PRO A 57 -4.48 4.41 -17.22
N TRP A 58 -4.60 3.97 -15.97
CA TRP A 58 -4.69 4.82 -14.80
C TRP A 58 -3.32 5.28 -14.30
N HIS A 59 -2.22 4.79 -14.86
CA HIS A 59 -0.88 5.26 -14.53
C HIS A 59 -0.58 6.60 -15.21
N GLN A 60 -0.02 7.53 -14.44
CA GLN A 60 0.38 8.86 -14.94
C GLN A 60 1.90 9.01 -15.02
N GLN A 61 2.63 8.24 -14.21
CA GLN A 61 4.09 8.30 -14.13
C GLN A 61 4.66 6.90 -13.95
N VAL A 62 5.87 6.70 -14.47
CA VAL A 62 6.67 5.50 -14.24
C VAL A 62 8.07 5.90 -13.80
N ASN A 63 8.50 5.35 -12.68
CA ASN A 63 9.84 5.46 -12.15
C ASN A 63 10.57 4.14 -12.40
N LEU A 64 11.81 4.22 -12.90
CA LEU A 64 12.64 3.06 -13.22
C LEU A 64 13.84 3.03 -12.27
N GLY A 65 14.04 1.90 -11.61
CA GLY A 65 15.20 1.63 -10.78
C GLY A 65 15.98 0.44 -11.32
N ILE A 66 17.31 0.55 -11.39
CA ILE A 66 18.18 -0.55 -11.76
C ILE A 66 19.23 -0.71 -10.68
N ALA A 67 19.39 -1.94 -10.18
CA ALA A 67 20.45 -2.31 -9.27
C ALA A 67 21.25 -3.45 -9.90
N CYS A 68 22.57 -3.38 -9.86
CA CYS A 68 23.42 -4.44 -10.38
C CYS A 68 24.48 -4.83 -9.35
N ARG A 69 24.82 -6.12 -9.31
CA ARG A 69 25.93 -6.68 -8.57
C ARG A 69 26.68 -7.61 -9.50
N ASN A 70 27.93 -7.28 -9.82
CA ASN A 70 28.71 -7.95 -10.87
C ASN A 70 27.93 -7.93 -12.21
N SER A 71 27.78 -9.07 -12.88
CA SER A 71 26.98 -9.25 -14.10
C SER A 71 25.49 -9.51 -13.86
N GLN A 72 25.00 -9.39 -12.62
CA GLN A 72 23.59 -9.61 -12.30
C GLN A 72 22.88 -8.28 -12.08
N CYS A 73 21.80 -8.05 -12.81
CA CYS A 73 20.99 -6.84 -12.67
C CYS A 73 19.53 -7.16 -12.33
N TRP A 74 18.94 -6.26 -11.54
CA TRP A 74 17.52 -6.21 -11.21
C TRP A 74 16.95 -4.90 -11.71
N VAL A 75 15.74 -4.96 -12.26
CA VAL A 75 15.00 -3.77 -12.70
C VAL A 75 13.67 -3.73 -11.97
N VAL A 76 13.35 -2.53 -11.51
CA VAL A 76 12.09 -2.19 -10.86
C VAL A 76 11.39 -1.13 -11.72
N GLN A 77 10.12 -1.35 -12.01
CA GLN A 77 9.21 -0.32 -12.51
C GLN A 77 8.22 0.02 -11.40
N GLN A 78 8.09 1.30 -11.09
CA GLN A 78 7.12 1.80 -10.13
C GLN A 78 6.18 2.75 -10.86
N PHE A 79 4.90 2.41 -10.88
CA PHE A 79 3.86 3.19 -11.54
C PHE A 79 3.09 3.98 -10.50
N GLU A 80 2.89 5.27 -10.77
CA GLU A 80 2.25 6.21 -9.85
C GLU A 80 1.10 6.96 -10.54
N SER A 81 0.12 7.36 -9.74
CA SER A 81 -0.99 8.19 -10.20
C SER A 81 -1.40 9.23 -9.17
N ASN A 82 -1.57 10.46 -9.62
CA ASN A 82 -1.97 11.63 -8.84
C ASN A 82 -3.34 12.14 -9.31
N HIS A 83 -4.33 11.25 -9.25
CA HIS A 83 -5.72 11.53 -9.66
C HIS A 83 -6.49 12.40 -8.68
N ILE A 84 -5.99 12.56 -7.45
CA ILE A 84 -6.63 13.37 -6.41
C ILE A 84 -5.59 14.37 -5.87
N ARG A 85 -5.95 15.64 -5.88
CA ARG A 85 -5.28 16.67 -5.09
C ARG A 85 -5.98 16.80 -3.75
N PHE A 86 -5.40 16.23 -2.70
CA PHE A 86 -5.99 16.27 -1.37
C PHE A 86 -5.84 17.67 -0.75
N SER A 87 -6.95 18.26 -0.33
CA SER A 87 -6.97 19.41 0.58
C SER A 87 -6.89 18.95 2.04
N THR A 88 -7.35 17.73 2.32
CA THR A 88 -7.22 17.06 3.61
C THR A 88 -6.86 15.60 3.36
N LEU A 89 -5.62 15.23 3.68
CA LEU A 89 -5.18 13.83 3.62
C LEU A 89 -6.05 12.96 4.53
N PRO A 90 -6.26 11.67 4.21
CA PRO A 90 -6.99 10.80 5.10
C PRO A 90 -6.32 10.71 6.46
N PHE A 91 -7.06 11.04 7.53
CA PHE A 91 -6.60 10.89 8.90
C PHE A 91 -7.74 10.46 9.82
N VAL A 92 -7.41 9.80 10.93
CA VAL A 92 -8.37 9.47 11.98
C VAL A 92 -8.02 10.24 13.24
N SER A 93 -8.99 11.00 13.75
CA SER A 93 -8.92 11.68 15.04
C SER A 93 -10.17 11.37 15.82
N GLU A 94 -10.02 11.01 17.10
CA GLU A 94 -11.15 10.68 17.98
C GLU A 94 -12.10 9.63 17.36
N GLY A 95 -11.52 8.63 16.70
CA GLY A 95 -12.28 7.57 16.01
C GLY A 95 -12.93 7.99 14.70
N THR A 96 -12.96 9.27 14.35
CA THR A 96 -13.55 9.76 13.09
C THR A 96 -12.50 9.86 11.99
N LEU A 97 -12.72 9.16 10.87
CA LEU A 97 -11.98 9.39 9.63
C LEU A 97 -12.44 10.68 8.96
N ARG A 98 -11.48 11.47 8.47
CA ARG A 98 -11.72 12.65 7.64
C ARG A 98 -10.80 12.65 6.43
N LEU A 99 -11.33 13.01 5.28
CA LEU A 99 -10.58 13.23 4.04
C LEU A 99 -11.34 14.17 3.11
N ALA A 100 -10.60 14.95 2.33
CA ALA A 100 -11.17 15.84 1.32
C ALA A 100 -10.16 16.08 0.20
N GLY A 101 -10.67 16.30 -1.01
CA GLY A 101 -9.83 16.56 -2.16
C GLY A 101 -10.60 16.84 -3.43
N GLU A 102 -9.84 17.06 -4.49
CA GLU A 102 -10.35 17.34 -5.83
C GLU A 102 -9.81 16.31 -6.81
N PHE A 103 -10.71 15.68 -7.54
CA PHE A 103 -10.39 14.81 -8.65
C PHE A 103 -9.81 15.61 -9.81
N GLN A 104 -8.82 15.00 -10.47
CA GLN A 104 -8.22 15.53 -11.68
C GLN A 104 -8.79 14.77 -12.90
N GLN A 105 -8.65 15.36 -14.10
CA GLN A 105 -8.88 14.66 -15.37
C GLN A 105 -10.31 14.11 -15.59
N GLY A 106 -11.32 14.75 -15.00
CA GLY A 106 -12.74 14.39 -15.17
C GLY A 106 -13.15 13.14 -14.39
N LEU A 107 -12.39 12.78 -13.35
CA LEU A 107 -12.77 11.72 -12.43
C LEU A 107 -13.83 12.18 -11.43
N GLU A 108 -14.64 11.23 -10.97
CA GLU A 108 -15.62 11.43 -9.91
C GLU A 108 -15.44 10.39 -8.80
N LEU A 109 -15.95 10.68 -7.60
CA LEU A 109 -15.96 9.72 -6.50
C LEU A 109 -16.86 8.53 -6.84
N ASP A 110 -16.34 7.32 -6.66
CA ASP A 110 -17.15 6.09 -6.74
C ASP A 110 -17.37 5.47 -5.36
N GLY A 111 -16.32 5.48 -4.53
CA GLY A 111 -16.41 4.89 -3.20
C GLY A 111 -15.12 5.03 -2.41
N ILE A 112 -15.22 4.74 -1.11
CA ILE A 112 -14.08 4.73 -0.20
C ILE A 112 -14.11 3.40 0.55
N ALA A 113 -13.00 2.68 0.49
CA ALA A 113 -12.81 1.42 1.19
C ALA A 113 -11.69 1.55 2.21
N LEU A 114 -11.87 0.92 3.37
CA LEU A 114 -10.84 0.82 4.37
C LEU A 114 -10.34 -0.61 4.47
N TRP A 115 -9.02 -0.74 4.53
CA TRP A 115 -8.31 -1.99 4.69
C TRP A 115 -7.50 -1.96 5.98
N TYR A 116 -7.25 -3.14 6.54
CA TYR A 116 -6.44 -3.29 7.75
C TYR A 116 -5.31 -4.29 7.55
N HIS A 117 -4.18 -4.01 8.18
CA HIS A 117 -3.05 -4.89 8.31
C HIS A 117 -2.46 -4.75 9.72
N PRO A 118 -2.25 -5.83 10.49
CA PRO A 118 -1.55 -5.73 11.76
C PRO A 118 -0.11 -5.21 11.56
N TYR A 119 0.48 -4.68 12.63
CA TYR A 119 1.90 -4.30 12.57
C TYR A 119 2.78 -5.50 12.25
N PRO A 120 3.86 -5.30 11.49
CA PRO A 120 4.81 -6.36 11.23
C PRO A 120 5.42 -6.85 12.55
N ARG A 121 5.50 -8.17 12.69
CA ARG A 121 6.22 -8.87 13.76
C ARG A 121 7.49 -9.48 13.16
N PRO A 122 8.50 -9.80 13.99
CA PRO A 122 9.66 -10.54 13.51
C PRO A 122 9.22 -11.83 12.77
N LEU A 123 9.87 -12.11 11.64
CA LEU A 123 9.58 -13.27 10.82
C LEU A 123 10.59 -14.39 11.11
N GLY A 124 10.09 -15.62 11.21
CA GLY A 124 10.92 -16.83 11.20
C GLY A 124 11.49 -17.12 9.80
N LEU A 125 12.48 -18.02 9.72
CA LEU A 125 13.12 -18.34 8.45
C LEU A 125 12.12 -18.86 7.41
N GLY A 126 11.19 -19.72 7.83
CA GLY A 126 10.15 -20.30 6.96
C GLY A 126 9.10 -19.29 6.49
N GLN A 127 9.02 -18.13 7.13
CA GLN A 127 8.04 -17.09 6.81
C GLN A 127 8.60 -16.05 5.84
N LEU A 128 9.93 -15.94 5.75
CA LEU A 128 10.59 -14.96 4.87
C LEU A 128 10.28 -15.22 3.39
N ASP A 129 10.08 -16.48 3.04
CA ASP A 129 9.76 -16.86 1.68
C ASP A 129 8.37 -16.38 1.27
N ALA A 130 7.45 -16.05 2.19
CA ALA A 130 6.11 -15.53 1.89
C ALA A 130 6.00 -13.99 1.87
N THR A 131 7.13 -13.28 1.81
CA THR A 131 7.15 -11.80 1.90
C THR A 131 7.04 -11.07 0.56
N TYR A 132 6.51 -11.72 -0.47
CA TYR A 132 6.50 -11.20 -1.85
C TYR A 132 5.19 -10.49 -2.26
N HIS A 133 4.11 -10.60 -1.49
CA HIS A 133 2.87 -9.85 -1.76
C HIS A 133 2.69 -8.67 -0.81
N TYR A 134 2.38 -7.52 -1.40
CA TYR A 134 2.01 -6.31 -0.66
C TYR A 134 0.84 -5.66 -1.39
N GLY A 135 -0.24 -5.39 -0.65
CA GLY A 135 -1.45 -4.75 -1.17
C GLY A 135 -1.98 -3.68 -0.23
N ASN A 136 -3.25 -3.32 -0.39
CA ASN A 136 -3.92 -2.29 0.41
C ASN A 136 -4.05 -2.69 1.88
N GLY A 137 -4.06 -3.99 2.17
CA GLY A 137 -4.06 -4.56 3.51
C GLY A 137 -4.35 -6.05 3.44
N GLN A 138 -4.44 -6.72 4.59
CA GLN A 138 -4.75 -8.14 4.63
C GLN A 138 -6.23 -8.43 4.36
N ARG A 139 -7.10 -7.52 4.82
CA ARG A 139 -8.55 -7.62 4.64
C ARG A 139 -9.21 -6.23 4.56
N PRO A 140 -10.31 -6.09 3.80
CA PRO A 140 -11.20 -4.95 3.93
C PRO A 140 -11.90 -4.99 5.30
N ILE A 141 -12.16 -3.82 5.88
CA ILE A 141 -12.74 -3.68 7.22
C ILE A 141 -14.04 -2.91 7.24
N THR A 142 -14.23 -1.99 6.30
CA THR A 142 -15.51 -1.33 6.04
C THR A 142 -15.46 -0.66 4.68
N PHE A 143 -16.62 -0.52 4.04
CA PHE A 143 -16.82 0.41 2.93
C PHE A 143 -17.66 1.59 3.39
N LEU A 144 -17.35 2.78 2.90
CA LEU A 144 -18.10 3.98 3.24
C LEU A 144 -19.20 4.22 2.21
N ARG A 145 -20.31 4.79 2.68
CA ARG A 145 -21.43 5.23 1.85
C ARG A 145 -22.01 6.53 2.39
N PRO A 146 -22.68 7.35 1.55
CA PRO A 146 -23.40 8.52 2.02
C PRO A 146 -24.52 8.13 3.02
N SER A 147 -25.10 9.13 3.68
CA SER A 147 -26.38 8.93 4.36
C SER A 147 -27.50 8.74 3.33
N PRO A 148 -28.50 7.89 3.59
CA PRO A 148 -29.62 7.74 2.67
C PRO A 148 -30.45 9.03 2.63
N GLU A 149 -31.09 9.29 1.49
CA GLU A 149 -32.02 10.41 1.34
C GLU A 149 -33.19 10.29 2.32
N PRO A 150 -33.86 11.41 2.69
CA PRO A 150 -35.02 11.37 3.56
C PRO A 150 -36.09 10.37 3.08
N GLY A 151 -36.50 9.46 3.96
CA GLY A 151 -37.47 8.40 3.65
C GLY A 151 -36.88 7.16 2.97
N GLN A 152 -35.58 7.14 2.67
CA GLN A 152 -34.88 5.97 2.16
C GLN A 152 -34.08 5.26 3.26
N TYR A 153 -33.78 3.99 3.03
CA TYR A 153 -32.93 3.18 3.90
C TYR A 153 -32.06 2.24 3.07
N TYR A 154 -30.92 1.86 3.63
CA TYR A 154 -30.10 0.81 3.04
C TYR A 154 -30.64 -0.57 3.43
N PRO A 155 -30.88 -1.48 2.47
CA PRO A 155 -31.46 -2.78 2.74
C PRO A 155 -30.50 -3.74 3.47
N SER A 156 -29.19 -3.44 3.45
CA SER A 156 -28.17 -4.25 4.11
C SER A 156 -27.10 -3.38 4.78
N GLN A 157 -26.57 -3.89 5.89
CA GLN A 157 -25.41 -3.34 6.60
C GLN A 157 -24.11 -4.07 6.23
N LEU A 158 -24.19 -5.17 5.48
CA LEU A 158 -23.06 -5.99 5.06
C LEU A 158 -23.04 -6.17 3.54
N VAL A 159 -21.86 -6.37 2.98
CA VAL A 159 -21.68 -6.82 1.59
C VAL A 159 -20.70 -7.97 1.55
N SER A 160 -21.01 -9.00 0.76
CA SER A 160 -20.04 -10.06 0.45
C SER A 160 -19.02 -9.51 -0.51
N TYR A 161 -17.75 -9.49 -0.09
CA TYR A 161 -16.65 -9.01 -0.91
C TYR A 161 -15.60 -10.08 -1.08
N ALA A 162 -15.13 -10.28 -2.31
CA ALA A 162 -14.06 -11.19 -2.64
C ALA A 162 -12.83 -10.40 -3.09
N TRP A 163 -11.65 -10.82 -2.63
CA TRP A 163 -10.38 -10.22 -3.03
C TRP A 163 -9.31 -11.30 -3.15
N ARG A 164 -8.18 -10.93 -3.74
CA ARG A 164 -6.99 -11.77 -3.79
C ARG A 164 -5.92 -11.18 -2.90
N ASN A 165 -5.18 -12.04 -2.22
CA ASN A 165 -4.03 -11.63 -1.44
C ASN A 165 -2.99 -12.74 -1.45
N GLY A 166 -1.72 -12.38 -1.21
CA GLY A 166 -0.70 -13.37 -0.95
C GLY A 166 -0.95 -14.15 0.33
N ILE A 167 -0.21 -15.23 0.48
CA ILE A 167 -0.13 -15.96 1.75
C ILE A 167 0.36 -15.00 2.83
N ASP A 168 -0.37 -14.94 3.95
CA ASP A 168 0.11 -14.20 5.12
C ASP A 168 1.34 -14.94 5.67
N PRO A 169 2.54 -14.32 5.70
CA PRO A 169 3.73 -14.99 6.19
C PRO A 169 3.58 -15.49 7.64
N TYR A 170 2.71 -14.87 8.45
CA TYR A 170 2.47 -15.32 9.83
C TYR A 170 1.59 -16.57 9.94
N THR A 171 1.00 -17.08 8.85
CA THR A 171 0.30 -18.37 8.84
C THR A 171 1.22 -19.53 8.49
N LEU A 172 2.49 -19.27 8.15
CA LEU A 172 3.49 -20.29 7.89
C LEU A 172 4.28 -20.65 9.14
N GLU A 173 4.77 -21.89 9.19
CA GLU A 173 5.60 -22.43 10.27
C GLU A 173 6.94 -21.67 10.37
N PRO A 174 7.22 -20.96 11.48
CA PRO A 174 8.43 -20.14 11.63
C PRO A 174 9.74 -20.91 11.49
N ALA A 175 9.76 -22.16 11.98
CA ALA A 175 10.95 -23.00 12.04
C ALA A 175 11.25 -23.76 10.74
N LEU A 176 10.36 -23.66 9.73
CA LEU A 176 10.62 -24.28 8.43
C LEU A 176 11.92 -23.67 7.85
N GLY A 177 12.81 -24.52 7.32
CA GLY A 177 13.96 -24.03 6.56
C GLY A 177 13.51 -23.22 5.36
N ARG A 178 14.38 -22.34 4.85
CA ARG A 178 14.11 -21.65 3.58
C ARG A 178 14.02 -22.66 2.45
N SER A 179 13.08 -22.43 1.54
CA SER A 179 13.02 -23.16 0.29
C SER A 179 14.25 -22.85 -0.56
N ALA A 180 14.84 -23.88 -1.17
CA ALA A 180 15.85 -23.68 -2.21
C ALA A 180 15.23 -23.20 -3.53
N ALA A 181 13.92 -23.40 -3.72
CA ALA A 181 13.19 -22.92 -4.87
C ALA A 181 12.77 -21.45 -4.67
N PRO A 182 12.69 -20.65 -5.76
CA PRO A 182 12.15 -19.30 -5.69
C PRO A 182 10.76 -19.31 -5.05
N PRO A 183 10.42 -18.29 -4.23
CA PRO A 183 9.12 -18.24 -3.60
C PRO A 183 8.01 -18.17 -4.66
N LEU A 184 7.06 -19.09 -4.55
CA LEU A 184 5.92 -19.22 -5.45
C LEU A 184 4.97 -18.04 -5.26
N ARG A 185 4.86 -17.17 -6.26
CA ARG A 185 3.90 -16.05 -6.24
C ARG A 185 2.48 -16.56 -6.40
N VAL A 186 1.86 -16.95 -5.29
CA VAL A 186 0.50 -17.47 -5.23
C VAL A 186 -0.39 -16.47 -4.51
N GLU A 187 -1.37 -15.96 -5.26
CA GLU A 187 -2.50 -15.26 -4.67
C GLU A 187 -3.64 -16.24 -4.35
N ILE A 188 -4.14 -16.15 -3.13
CA ILE A 188 -5.28 -16.93 -2.65
C ILE A 188 -6.53 -16.05 -2.73
N ALA A 189 -7.60 -16.58 -3.30
CA ALA A 189 -8.90 -15.95 -3.26
C ALA A 189 -9.45 -15.99 -1.83
N GLN A 190 -9.84 -14.82 -1.34
CA GLN A 190 -10.43 -14.58 -0.02
C GLN A 190 -11.82 -14.00 -0.20
N SER A 191 -12.72 -14.26 0.75
CA SER A 191 -14.02 -13.59 0.81
C SER A 191 -14.47 -13.40 2.25
N ALA A 192 -15.20 -12.30 2.48
CA ALA A 192 -15.77 -11.99 3.79
C ALA A 192 -17.01 -11.09 3.65
N ALA A 193 -17.86 -11.11 4.68
CA ALA A 193 -18.86 -10.08 4.88
C ALA A 193 -18.18 -8.81 5.42
N VAL A 194 -18.23 -7.74 4.62
CA VAL A 194 -17.65 -6.43 4.96
C VAL A 194 -18.77 -5.48 5.36
N PRO A 195 -18.66 -4.78 6.50
CA PRO A 195 -19.68 -3.84 6.90
C PRO A 195 -19.67 -2.57 6.04
N TRP A 196 -20.83 -1.95 5.93
CA TRP A 196 -20.98 -0.58 5.49
C TRP A 196 -20.94 0.35 6.69
N THR A 197 -20.12 1.40 6.59
CA THR A 197 -20.15 2.54 7.52
C THR A 197 -20.82 3.71 6.81
N THR A 198 -21.92 4.20 7.36
CA THR A 198 -22.58 5.40 6.87
C THR A 198 -21.78 6.62 7.29
N ALA A 199 -21.37 7.44 6.33
CA ALA A 199 -20.64 8.67 6.60
C ALA A 199 -21.55 9.70 7.26
N SER A 200 -21.04 10.35 8.32
CA SER A 200 -21.69 11.48 8.98
C SER A 200 -21.63 12.76 8.13
N LEU A 201 -20.66 12.84 7.22
CA LEU A 201 -20.53 13.88 6.21
C LEU A 201 -20.15 13.22 4.88
N TRP A 202 -20.93 13.51 3.84
CA TRP A 202 -20.60 13.12 2.47
C TRP A 202 -20.99 14.26 1.55
N ARG A 203 -19.99 15.04 1.11
CA ARG A 203 -20.17 16.06 0.08
C ARG A 203 -19.42 15.61 -1.15
N ASP A 204 -20.13 15.52 -2.26
CA ASP A 204 -19.58 15.16 -3.56
C ASP A 204 -20.20 16.09 -4.59
N SER A 205 -19.36 16.88 -5.27
CA SER A 205 -19.74 17.80 -6.33
C SER A 205 -19.31 17.30 -7.72
N GLY A 206 -18.97 16.01 -7.84
CA GLY A 206 -18.32 15.42 -9.01
C GLY A 206 -16.81 15.64 -8.99
N ALA A 207 -16.37 16.90 -9.10
CA ALA A 207 -14.95 17.24 -9.14
C ALA A 207 -14.27 17.33 -7.75
N SER A 208 -15.04 17.53 -6.68
CA SER A 208 -14.51 17.67 -5.32
C SER A 208 -15.32 16.84 -4.33
N PHE A 209 -14.66 16.39 -3.27
CA PHE A 209 -15.30 15.63 -2.22
C PHE A 209 -14.79 16.00 -0.82
N GLU A 210 -15.66 15.80 0.16
CA GLU A 210 -15.37 15.86 1.59
C GLU A 210 -16.16 14.75 2.30
N VAL A 211 -15.46 13.87 3.01
CA VAL A 211 -16.06 12.73 3.68
C VAL A 211 -15.59 12.66 5.14
N ALA A 212 -16.54 12.41 6.04
CA ALA A 212 -16.26 12.04 7.42
C ALA A 212 -17.11 10.84 7.85
N ALA A 213 -16.49 9.89 8.55
CA ALA A 213 -17.15 8.68 9.02
C ALA A 213 -16.61 8.26 10.38
N ASP A 214 -17.50 7.86 11.29
CA ASP A 214 -17.11 7.30 12.58
C ASP A 214 -16.60 5.87 12.40
N LEU A 215 -15.34 5.64 12.75
CA LEU A 215 -14.67 4.35 12.72
C LEU A 215 -14.38 3.81 14.13
N SER A 216 -14.92 4.41 15.18
CA SER A 216 -14.63 4.06 16.58
C SER A 216 -14.85 2.57 16.86
N GLU A 217 -15.93 2.00 16.34
CA GLU A 217 -16.21 0.56 16.48
C GLU A 217 -15.15 -0.29 15.76
N VAL A 218 -14.84 0.05 14.50
CA VAL A 218 -13.89 -0.68 13.66
C VAL A 218 -12.48 -0.62 14.22
N VAL A 219 -12.04 0.57 14.65
CA VAL A 219 -10.74 0.79 15.28
C VAL A 219 -10.69 0.12 16.66
N GLY A 220 -11.75 0.25 17.46
CA GLY A 220 -11.85 -0.39 18.78
C GLY A 220 -11.78 -1.91 18.73
N ARG A 221 -12.38 -2.54 17.71
CA ARG A 221 -12.36 -4.00 17.53
C ARG A 221 -11.02 -4.53 17.03
N LEU A 222 -10.37 -3.81 16.11
CA LEU A 222 -9.14 -4.28 15.44
C LEU A 222 -7.87 -3.87 16.19
N GLY A 223 -7.94 -2.79 16.96
CA GLY A 223 -6.82 -2.28 17.74
C GLY A 223 -5.72 -1.69 16.86
N SER A 224 -4.48 -1.83 17.30
CA SER A 224 -3.33 -1.21 16.66
C SER A 224 -3.00 -1.87 15.33
N GLY A 225 -2.55 -1.08 14.36
CA GLY A 225 -2.12 -1.57 13.06
C GLY A 225 -2.03 -0.46 12.02
N VAL A 226 -1.91 -0.89 10.77
CA VAL A 226 -1.96 -0.02 9.61
C VAL A 226 -3.36 -0.10 9.02
N TYR A 227 -3.99 1.06 8.87
CA TYR A 227 -5.26 1.19 8.18
C TYR A 227 -4.97 1.87 6.85
N THR A 228 -5.46 1.32 5.75
CA THR A 228 -5.28 1.94 4.43
C THR A 228 -6.63 2.40 3.91
N VAL A 229 -6.74 3.70 3.71
CA VAL A 229 -7.87 4.33 3.04
C VAL A 229 -7.62 4.24 1.54
N GLN A 230 -8.53 3.60 0.83
CA GLN A 230 -8.53 3.47 -0.61
C GLN A 230 -9.69 4.27 -1.19
N VAL A 231 -9.40 5.23 -2.04
CA VAL A 231 -10.40 6.01 -2.78
C VAL A 231 -10.54 5.42 -4.18
N TRP A 232 -11.78 5.12 -4.55
CA TRP A 232 -12.16 4.67 -5.87
C TRP A 232 -12.71 5.86 -6.68
N GLY A 233 -12.18 6.00 -7.89
CA GLY A 233 -12.64 6.96 -8.87
C GLY A 233 -13.36 6.26 -10.01
N LYS A 234 -14.27 6.97 -10.65
CA LYS A 234 -14.93 6.53 -11.89
C LYS A 234 -14.78 7.57 -12.99
N LYS A 235 -14.57 7.11 -14.23
CA LYS A 235 -14.52 7.94 -15.44
C LYS A 235 -15.03 7.12 -16.62
N ASP A 236 -15.92 7.70 -17.42
CA ASP A 236 -16.47 7.06 -18.62
C ASP A 236 -17.06 5.65 -18.37
N GLY A 237 -17.62 5.44 -17.17
CA GLY A 237 -18.18 4.15 -16.73
C GLY A 237 -17.15 3.15 -16.17
N GLU A 238 -15.86 3.41 -16.34
CA GLU A 238 -14.79 2.61 -15.74
C GLU A 238 -14.52 3.03 -14.30
N LYS A 239 -14.16 2.06 -13.45
CA LYS A 239 -13.89 2.27 -12.03
C LYS A 239 -12.53 1.72 -11.66
N ALA A 240 -11.75 2.48 -10.90
CA ALA A 240 -10.45 2.04 -10.43
C ALA A 240 -10.12 2.63 -9.06
N PRO A 241 -9.26 1.97 -8.26
CA PRO A 241 -8.65 2.62 -7.11
C PRO A 241 -7.70 3.69 -7.62
N VAL A 242 -7.90 4.94 -7.21
CA VAL A 242 -7.14 6.10 -7.72
C VAL A 242 -6.23 6.73 -6.67
N ALA A 243 -6.47 6.43 -5.39
CA ALA A 243 -5.57 6.78 -4.30
C ALA A 243 -5.59 5.74 -3.18
N ASN A 244 -4.43 5.50 -2.58
CA ASN A 244 -4.29 4.80 -1.32
C ASN A 244 -3.53 5.69 -0.33
N HIS A 245 -3.90 5.66 0.94
CA HIS A 245 -3.18 6.35 2.01
C HIS A 245 -3.22 5.53 3.29
N SER A 246 -2.07 5.33 3.94
CA SER A 246 -1.99 4.57 5.18
C SER A 246 -2.03 5.51 6.37
N ILE A 247 -2.92 5.22 7.30
CA ILE A 247 -3.08 5.91 8.56
C ILE A 247 -2.70 4.98 9.71
N PHE A 248 -2.14 5.59 10.75
CA PHE A 248 -1.74 4.92 11.99
C PHE A 248 -2.55 5.58 13.10
N PRO A 249 -3.72 5.04 13.46
CA PRO A 249 -4.51 5.62 14.52
C PRO A 249 -3.66 5.67 15.78
N ALA A 250 -3.48 6.87 16.33
CA ALA A 250 -2.93 6.97 17.68
C ALA A 250 -3.84 6.14 18.57
N ILE A 251 -3.31 5.10 19.19
CA ILE A 251 -4.05 4.37 20.21
C ILE A 251 -4.28 5.42 21.29
N ALA A 252 -5.52 5.89 21.44
CA ALA A 252 -5.91 6.56 22.66
C ALA A 252 -5.54 5.59 23.77
N GLN A 253 -4.49 5.92 24.53
CA GLN A 253 -4.16 5.17 25.72
C GLN A 253 -5.45 5.18 26.53
N ARG A 254 -6.16 4.05 26.57
CA ARG A 254 -7.21 3.88 27.56
C ARG A 254 -6.48 4.06 28.86
N THR A 255 -6.70 5.20 29.51
CA THR A 255 -6.31 5.47 30.88
C THR A 255 -6.99 4.40 31.71
N LEU A 256 -6.35 3.25 31.84
CA LEU A 256 -6.60 2.34 32.94
C LEU A 256 -6.13 3.12 34.16
N ALA A 257 -7.06 3.83 34.80
CA ALA A 257 -6.89 4.29 36.15
C ALA A 257 -6.78 3.04 37.05
N LEU A 258 -5.58 2.49 37.11
CA LEU A 258 -5.13 1.57 38.14
C LEU A 258 -3.87 2.21 38.70
N GLY A 259 -4.04 2.83 39.87
CA GLY A 259 -2.95 3.48 40.59
C GLY A 259 -1.82 2.50 40.81
N ALA A 260 -0.69 2.76 40.16
CA ALA A 260 0.59 2.16 40.49
C ALA A 260 1.65 3.24 40.35
N THR A 261 2.05 3.78 41.50
CA THR A 261 3.20 4.66 41.68
C THR A 261 4.45 3.92 41.19
N ILE A 262 5.10 4.41 40.13
CA ILE A 262 6.41 3.90 39.70
C ILE A 262 7.43 5.04 39.80
N GLY A 263 8.45 4.80 40.61
CA GLY A 263 9.52 5.73 40.94
C GLY A 263 10.41 6.11 39.76
N SER A 264 10.99 7.30 39.86
CA SER A 264 11.86 7.93 38.88
C SER A 264 13.24 7.25 38.79
N GLY A 265 13.39 6.32 37.84
CA GLY A 265 14.70 5.84 37.40
C GLY A 265 15.16 6.57 36.13
N ARG A 266 16.12 7.50 36.24
CA ARG A 266 16.81 8.13 35.09
C ARG A 266 17.72 7.11 34.42
N VAL A 267 17.42 6.73 33.18
CA VAL A 267 18.37 6.06 32.27
C VAL A 267 19.15 7.14 31.51
N LYS A 268 20.48 7.16 31.65
CA LYS A 268 21.35 8.02 30.85
C LYS A 268 21.55 7.40 29.45
N PRO A 269 21.60 8.22 28.38
CA PRO A 269 21.89 7.72 27.03
C PRO A 269 23.34 7.26 26.89
N ASN A 270 23.53 6.17 26.15
CA ASN A 270 24.81 5.57 25.78
C ASN A 270 25.45 6.40 24.63
N PRO A 271 26.69 6.92 24.79
CA PRO A 271 27.31 7.83 23.80
C PRO A 271 27.95 7.16 22.57
N ASP A 272 27.93 5.82 22.44
CA ASP A 272 28.76 5.12 21.44
C ASP A 272 28.08 4.76 20.10
N ILE A 273 27.23 5.62 19.56
CA ILE A 273 26.71 5.42 18.18
C ILE A 273 27.38 6.42 17.23
N ILE A 274 28.48 5.97 16.61
CA ILE A 274 29.14 6.66 15.49
C ILE A 274 28.39 6.32 14.18
N PRO A 275 27.96 7.30 13.37
CA PRO A 275 27.31 7.04 12.10
C PRO A 275 28.32 6.56 11.03
N ASP A 276 27.97 5.45 10.37
CA ASP A 276 28.70 4.86 9.24
C ASP A 276 28.41 5.65 7.94
N GLU A 277 29.42 6.35 7.44
CA GLU A 277 29.38 7.20 6.23
C GLU A 277 29.47 6.41 4.89
N THR A 278 29.44 5.08 4.89
CA THR A 278 29.65 4.27 3.67
C THR A 278 28.39 3.98 2.84
N ARG A 279 27.26 4.64 3.10
CA ARG A 279 26.03 4.40 2.33
C ARG A 279 26.03 5.18 1.01
N PRO A 280 25.83 4.54 -0.15
CA PRO A 280 25.73 5.24 -1.42
C PRO A 280 24.47 6.13 -1.46
N ASN A 281 24.68 7.40 -1.82
CA ASN A 281 23.61 8.36 -2.07
C ASN A 281 22.75 7.89 -3.26
N PHE A 282 21.51 7.48 -2.98
CA PHE A 282 20.50 7.28 -4.02
C PHE A 282 20.05 8.63 -4.55
N ILE A 283 20.52 9.01 -5.74
CA ILE A 283 20.00 10.16 -6.48
C ILE A 283 18.98 9.63 -7.49
N ALA A 284 17.70 9.65 -7.13
CA ALA A 284 16.62 9.49 -8.09
C ALA A 284 16.38 10.84 -8.78
N LYS A 285 16.67 10.94 -10.09
CA LYS A 285 16.23 12.07 -10.91
C LYS A 285 14.95 11.68 -11.65
N PRO A 286 13.85 12.43 -11.52
CA PRO A 286 12.65 12.18 -12.31
C PRO A 286 12.93 12.47 -13.79
N ILE A 287 12.62 11.52 -14.66
CA ILE A 287 12.60 11.71 -16.11
C ILE A 287 11.14 11.93 -16.49
N SER A 288 10.81 13.15 -16.92
CA SER A 288 9.48 13.48 -17.47
C SER A 288 9.48 13.20 -18.97
N TYR A 289 8.54 12.39 -19.45
CA TYR A 289 8.21 12.34 -20.87
C TYR A 289 7.15 13.42 -21.14
N ARG A 290 7.36 14.22 -22.20
CA ARG A 290 6.36 15.15 -22.76
C ARG A 290 5.61 14.46 -23.88
#